data_AF-A0A3D3ET57-F1
#
_entry.id   AF-A0A3D3ET57-F1
#
_cell.length_a   1.000
_cell.length_b   1.000
_cell.length_c   1.000
_cell.angle_alpha   90.00
_cell.angle_beta   90.00
_cell.angle_gamma   90.00
#
_symmetry.space_group_name_H-M   'P 1'
#
loop_
_entity.id
_entity.type
_entity.pdbx_description
1 polymer ?
#
loop_
_entity_poly.entity_id
_entity_poly.type
_entity_poly.pdbx_seq_one_letter_code
_entity_poly.pdbx_strand_id
1 'polypeptide(L)'
;FNINNIHEHQVSFMKEFEEQCGIAFLLIYFKKRDVYYYLTFERLMEFWERSAQGGKKSFRYDELDLSYEIPVQNSFCIHYLEVLKKDLERRENT
;
A
#
# COMPACT_ATOMS: atom_id res chain seq x y z
N PHE A 1 2.17 10.72 1.43
CA PHE A 1 1.66 10.01 2.61
C PHE A 1 2.69 10.09 3.73
N ASN A 2 2.27 10.30 4.98
CA ASN A 2 3.16 10.39 6.14
C ASN A 2 3.28 9.00 6.78
N ILE A 3 4.51 8.48 6.93
CA ILE A 3 4.76 7.16 7.52
C ILE A 3 4.35 7.13 9.00
N ASN A 4 4.39 8.27 9.71
CA ASN A 4 3.96 8.35 11.11
C ASN A 4 2.46 8.03 11.31
N ASN A 5 1.67 7.97 10.22
CA ASN A 5 0.27 7.51 10.29
C ASN A 5 0.17 5.99 10.53
N ILE A 6 1.29 5.27 10.46
CA ILE A 6 1.39 3.83 10.64
C ILE A 6 2.20 3.59 11.91
N HIS A 7 1.68 2.76 12.81
CA HIS A 7 2.34 2.41 14.05
C HIS A 7 3.08 1.08 13.92
N GLU A 8 4.18 0.92 14.68
CA GLU A 8 5.04 -0.26 14.62
C GLU A 8 4.27 -1.57 14.80
N HIS A 9 3.33 -1.63 15.76
CA HIS A 9 2.50 -2.82 15.99
C HIS A 9 1.65 -3.21 14.76
N GLN A 10 1.24 -2.25 13.92
CA GLN A 10 0.51 -2.53 12.69
C GLN A 10 1.42 -3.18 11.67
N VAL A 11 2.66 -2.68 11.53
CA VAL A 11 3.66 -3.25 10.61
C VAL A 11 4.06 -4.65 11.05
N SER A 12 4.30 -4.87 12.35
CA SER A 12 4.60 -6.19 12.89
C SER A 12 3.47 -7.18 12.62
N PHE A 13 2.22 -6.79 12.85
CA PHE A 13 1.06 -7.64 12.52
C PHE A 13 0.98 -7.95 11.02
N MET A 14 1.14 -6.95 10.15
CA MET A 14 1.11 -7.14 8.69
C MET A 14 2.21 -8.11 8.23
N LYS A 15 3.39 -8.01 8.84
CA LYS A 15 4.50 -8.92 8.58
C LYS A 15 4.18 -10.36 8.98
N GLU A 16 3.76 -10.58 10.23
CA GLU A 16 3.38 -11.91 10.73
C GLU A 16 2.22 -12.54 9.94
N PHE A 17 1.32 -11.70 9.42
CA PHE A 17 0.20 -12.13 8.57
C PHE A 17 0.68 -12.57 7.18
N GLU A 18 1.57 -11.81 6.55
CA GLU A 18 2.16 -12.16 5.25
C GLU A 18 3.06 -13.41 5.33
N GLU A 19 3.76 -13.63 6.45
CA GLU A 19 4.53 -14.86 6.71
C GLU A 19 3.65 -16.13 6.73
N GLN A 20 2.34 -15.98 6.93
CA GLN A 20 1.35 -17.06 6.92
C GLN A 20 0.57 -17.14 5.61
N CYS A 21 1.13 -16.60 4.52
CA CYS A 21 0.48 -16.48 3.20
C CYS A 21 -0.79 -15.61 3.22
N GLY A 22 -0.97 -14.76 4.23
CA GLY A 22 -1.97 -13.71 4.24
C GLY A 22 -1.57 -12.57 3.30
N ILE A 23 -2.55 -11.80 2.81
CA ILE A 23 -2.29 -10.63 1.95
C ILE A 23 -2.58 -9.36 2.73
N ALA A 24 -1.53 -8.59 3.03
CA ALA A 24 -1.61 -7.33 3.73
C ALA A 24 -1.33 -6.15 2.76
N PHE A 25 -2.08 -5.07 2.93
CA PHE A 25 -1.95 -3.87 2.11
C PHE A 25 -2.58 -2.67 2.81
N LEU A 26 -2.30 -1.46 2.30
CA LEU A 26 -2.96 -0.23 2.73
C LEU A 26 -3.78 0.38 1.61
N LEU A 27 -4.97 0.87 1.96
CA LEU A 27 -5.75 1.76 1.10
C LEU A 27 -5.47 3.20 1.49
N ILE A 28 -4.95 3.98 0.55
CA ILE A 28 -4.53 5.35 0.78
C ILE A 28 -5.38 6.29 -0.06
N TYR A 29 -6.01 7.27 0.59
CA TYR A 29 -6.71 8.35 -0.09
C TYR A 29 -5.82 9.60 -0.22
N PHE A 30 -5.49 9.97 -1.45
CA PHE A 30 -4.73 11.18 -1.79
C PHE A 30 -5.68 12.35 -2.05
N LYS A 31 -6.15 13.00 -0.99
CA LYS A 31 -7.13 14.12 -1.06
C LYS A 31 -6.84 15.21 -2.10
N LYS A 32 -5.58 15.59 -2.30
CA LYS A 32 -5.21 16.63 -3.29
C LYS A 32 -5.40 16.20 -4.74
N ARG A 33 -5.44 14.90 -5.01
CA ARG A 33 -5.60 14.29 -6.34
C ARG A 33 -6.97 13.64 -6.52
N ASP A 34 -7.71 13.47 -5.42
CA ASP A 34 -8.96 12.73 -5.36
C ASP A 34 -8.85 11.29 -5.88
N VAL A 35 -7.80 10.60 -5.44
CA VAL A 35 -7.44 9.26 -5.89
C VAL A 35 -7.27 8.31 -4.70
N TYR A 36 -7.73 7.08 -4.86
CA TYR A 36 -7.43 5.97 -3.96
C TYR A 36 -6.29 5.12 -4.52
N TYR A 37 -5.43 4.62 -3.65
CA TYR A 37 -4.25 3.87 -4.03
C TYR A 37 -4.11 2.62 -3.16
N TYR A 38 -3.79 1.49 -3.81
CA TYR A 38 -3.45 0.23 -3.15
C TYR A 38 -1.94 0.14 -2.94
N LEU A 39 -1.47 0.17 -1.69
CA LEU A 39 -0.06 -0.02 -1.37
C LEU A 39 0.18 -1.45 -0.88
N THR A 40 0.93 -2.24 -1.64
CA THR A 40 1.35 -3.59 -1.24
C THR A 40 2.16 -3.55 0.05
N PHE A 41 2.12 -4.62 0.84
CA PHE A 41 2.98 -4.74 2.02
C PHE A 41 4.47 -4.64 1.68
N GLU A 42 4.91 -5.24 0.58
CA GLU A 42 6.29 -5.14 0.09
C GLU A 42 6.75 -3.67 -0.06
N ARG A 43 5.96 -2.84 -0.77
CA ARG A 43 6.29 -1.41 -0.93
C ARG A 43 6.17 -0.63 0.37
N LEU A 44 5.23 -1.00 1.24
CA LEU A 44 5.16 -0.43 2.57
C LEU A 44 6.47 -0.67 3.34
N MET A 45 7.00 -1.90 3.32
CA MET A 45 8.23 -2.25 4.04
C MET A 45 9.43 -1.44 3.57
N GLU A 46 9.58 -1.24 2.26
CA GLU A 46 10.65 -0.39 1.73
C GLU A 46 10.57 1.05 2.27
N PHE A 47 9.38 1.66 2.27
CA PHE A 47 9.21 3.01 2.80
C PHE A 47 9.37 3.07 4.32
N TRP A 48 8.94 2.03 5.03
CA TRP A 48 9.06 1.90 6.47
C TRP A 48 10.53 1.80 6.91
N GLU A 49 11.29 0.88 6.31
CA GLU A 49 12.71 0.67 6.58
C GLU A 49 13.54 1.89 6.24
N ARG A 50 13.29 2.51 5.07
CA ARG A 50 13.91 3.78 4.69
C ARG A 50 13.70 4.87 5.75
N SER A 51 12.49 4.95 6.31
CA SER A 51 12.17 5.91 7.37
C SER A 51 12.87 5.57 8.69
N ALA A 52 12.95 4.29 9.05
CA ALA A 52 13.63 3.81 10.24
C ALA A 52 15.16 4.06 10.20
N GLN A 53 15.76 3.99 9.01
CA GLN A 53 17.19 4.26 8.78
C GLN A 53 17.54 5.76 8.75
N GLY A 54 16.61 6.65 9.14
CA GLY A 54 16.82 8.09 9.15
C GLY A 54 16.54 8.79 7.81
N GLY A 55 15.98 8.07 6.83
CA GLY A 55 15.52 8.64 5.56
C GLY A 55 14.21 9.42 5.67
N LYS A 56 13.54 9.63 4.52
CA LYS A 56 12.29 10.38 4.46
C LYS A 56 11.16 9.67 5.22
N LYS A 57 10.54 10.36 6.19
CA LYS A 57 9.34 9.92 6.93
C LYS A 57 8.02 10.07 6.15
N SER A 58 8.12 10.14 4.83
CA SER A 58 7.00 10.26 3.92
C SER A 58 7.39 9.72 2.56
N PHE A 59 6.38 9.33 1.78
CA PHE A 59 6.54 9.06 0.36
C PHE A 59 5.52 9.89 -0.42
N ARG A 60 5.93 10.33 -1.60
CA ARG A 60 5.12 11.12 -2.51
C ARG A 60 4.41 10.20 -3.51
N TYR A 61 3.35 10.72 -4.12
CA TYR A 61 2.57 9.96 -5.10
C TYR A 61 3.38 9.64 -6.37
N ASP A 62 4.36 10.47 -6.74
CA ASP A 62 5.29 10.20 -7.85
C ASP A 62 6.34 9.11 -7.54
N GLU A 63 6.44 8.66 -6.29
CA GLU A 63 7.26 7.49 -5.92
C GLU A 63 6.49 6.16 -6.08
N LEU A 64 5.22 6.21 -6.49
CA LEU A 64 4.33 5.06 -6.55
C LEU A 64 4.17 4.50 -7.96
N ASP A 65 3.89 3.20 -8.03
CA ASP A 65 3.48 2.55 -9.27
C ASP A 65 1.99 2.85 -9.51
N LEU A 66 1.73 3.77 -10.44
CA LEU A 66 0.37 4.23 -10.78
C LEU A 66 -0.55 3.10 -11.25
N SER A 67 -0.01 1.95 -11.61
CA SER A 67 -0.79 0.80 -12.01
C SER A 67 -1.54 0.12 -10.84
N TYR A 68 -1.28 0.55 -9.59
CA TYR A 68 -2.02 0.18 -8.37
C TYR A 68 -3.02 1.26 -7.91
N GLU A 69 -3.24 2.28 -8.73
CA GLU A 69 -4.34 3.22 -8.52
C GLU A 69 -5.69 2.50 -8.58
N ILE A 70 -6.59 2.83 -7.65
CA ILE A 70 -7.92 2.23 -7.57
C ILE A 70 -8.92 3.16 -8.26
N PRO A 71 -9.53 2.72 -9.38
CA PRO A 71 -10.55 3.52 -10.04
C PRO A 71 -11.80 3.64 -9.15
N VAL A 72 -12.34 4.86 -9.05
CA VAL A 72 -13.63 5.10 -8.40
C VAL A 72 -14.73 4.80 -9.41
N GLN A 73 -15.44 3.69 -9.25
CA GLN A 73 -16.66 3.43 -10.02
C GLN A 73 -17.88 3.92 -9.22
N ASN A 74 -18.76 4.67 -9.89
CA ASN A 74 -20.05 5.13 -9.36
C ASN A 74 -19.99 5.90 -8.04
N SER A 75 -18.90 6.64 -7.78
CA SER A 75 -18.77 7.64 -6.69
C SER A 75 -18.85 7.14 -5.24
N PHE A 76 -19.13 5.85 -4.98
CA PHE A 76 -19.32 5.32 -3.62
C PHE A 76 -18.47 4.09 -3.28
N CYS A 77 -17.98 3.33 -4.28
CA CYS A 77 -17.29 2.08 -4.04
C CYS A 77 -15.81 2.17 -4.42
N ILE A 78 -14.93 1.80 -3.49
CA ILE A 78 -13.50 1.63 -3.74
C ILE A 78 -13.31 0.20 -4.22
N HIS A 79 -13.16 -0.01 -5.53
CA HIS A 79 -13.01 -1.33 -6.15
C HIS A 79 -11.60 -1.90 -5.98
N TYR A 80 -11.13 -2.03 -4.74
CA TYR A 80 -9.77 -2.51 -4.44
C TYR A 80 -9.55 -3.99 -4.81
N LEU A 81 -10.63 -4.77 -4.97
CA LEU A 81 -10.54 -6.19 -5.32
C LEU A 81 -9.91 -6.43 -6.71
N GLU A 82 -10.13 -5.53 -7.67
CA GLU A 82 -9.49 -5.62 -8.99
C GLU A 82 -7.97 -5.44 -8.87
N VAL A 83 -7.55 -4.50 -8.02
CA VAL A 83 -6.13 -4.23 -7.79
C VAL A 83 -5.48 -5.33 -6.94
N LEU A 84 -6.22 -5.90 -5.98
CA LEU A 84 -5.79 -7.08 -5.22
C LEU A 84 -5.61 -8.29 -6.14
N LYS A 85 -6.54 -8.54 -7.07
CA LYS A 85 -6.40 -9.63 -8.05
C LYS A 85 -5.10 -9.49 -8.84
N LYS A 86 -4.79 -8.28 -9.30
CA LYS A 86 -3.52 -8.00 -9.97
C LYS A 86 -2.30 -8.24 -9.06
N ASP A 87 -2.37 -7.87 -7.79
CA ASP A 87 -1.31 -8.17 -6.80
C ASP A 87 -1.08 -9.68 -6.69
N LEU A 88 -2.15 -10.47 -6.59
CA LEU A 88 -2.11 -11.93 -6.54
C LEU A 88 -1.48 -12.52 -7.83
N GLU A 89 -1.95 -12.09 -9.00
CA GLU A 89 -1.40 -12.55 -10.28
C GLU A 89 0.10 -12.23 -10.42
N ARG A 90 0.55 -11.06 -9.92
CA ARG A 90 1.98 -10.71 -9.92
C ARG A 90 2.79 -11.66 -9.02
N ARG A 91 2.26 -12.00 -7.85
CA ARG A 91 2.91 -12.88 -6.86
C ARG A 91 3.03 -14.32 -7.37
N GLU A 92 2.05 -14.84 -8.10
CA GLU A 92 2.08 -16.19 -8.68
C GLU A 92 3.12 -16.35 -9.81
N ASN A 93 3.49 -15.24 -10.46
CA ASN A 93 4.44 -15.21 -11.57
C ASN A 93 5.90 -14.93 -11.16
N THR A 94 6.19 -14.88 -9.85
CA THR A 94 7.54 -14.64 -9.28
C THR A 94 8.05 -15.89 -8.57
#